data_AF-A0A118K413-F1
#
_entry.id   AF-A0A118K413-F1
#
_cell.length_a   1.000
_cell.length_b   1.000
_cell.length_c   1.000
_cell.angle_alpha   90.00
_cell.angle_beta   90.00
_cell.angle_gamma   90.00
#
_symmetry.space_group_name_H-M   'P 1'
#
loop_
_entity.id
_entity.type
_entity.pdbx_description
1 polymer ?
#
loop_
_entity_poly.entity_id
_entity_poly.type
_entity_poly.pdbx_seq_one_letter_code
_entity_poly.pdbx_strand_id
1 'polypeptide(L)'
;PKSITINRTQGHLSLQIVRKIVSEADGYQPHLIAPKQGYRCLIDESLNYFRGPTEASLDAVQFVLKELVRRSIAETEELRRFPTLQSVFTAAAGVGDQHFQY
;
A
#
# COMPACT_ATOMS: atom_id res chain seq x y z
N PRO A 1 20.65 22.76 -28.71
CA PRO A 1 19.39 22.22 -28.12
C PRO A 1 19.69 21.06 -27.16
N LYS A 2 19.67 21.32 -25.85
CA LYS A 2 20.07 20.37 -24.82
C LYS A 2 18.99 19.28 -24.72
N SER A 3 19.32 18.07 -25.17
CA SER A 3 18.52 16.87 -24.98
C SER A 3 18.35 16.64 -23.48
N ILE A 4 17.17 16.89 -22.95
CA ILE A 4 16.85 16.62 -21.56
C ILE A 4 16.81 15.10 -21.39
N THR A 5 17.85 14.55 -20.80
CA THR A 5 17.91 13.15 -20.36
C THR A 5 16.92 12.97 -19.20
N ILE A 6 15.66 12.70 -19.52
CA ILE A 6 14.62 12.38 -18.53
C ILE A 6 14.70 10.87 -18.22
N ASN A 7 15.74 10.46 -17.50
CA ASN A 7 15.90 9.09 -17.01
C ASN A 7 15.98 9.09 -15.48
N ARG A 8 14.92 9.48 -14.76
CA ARG A 8 14.84 9.32 -13.29
C ARG A 8 13.41 9.09 -12.77
N THR A 9 12.64 8.21 -13.41
CA THR A 9 11.49 7.53 -12.77
C THR A 9 11.84 6.06 -12.69
N GLN A 10 12.58 5.69 -11.64
CA GLN A 10 12.92 4.30 -11.36
C GLN A 10 11.62 3.52 -11.10
N GLY A 11 11.30 2.55 -11.96
CA GLY A 11 10.18 1.63 -11.80
C GLY A 11 8.94 1.98 -12.63
N HIS A 12 7.83 2.31 -11.96
CA HIS A 12 6.45 2.24 -12.47
C HIS A 12 6.06 3.34 -13.48
N LEU A 13 6.73 4.49 -13.47
CA LEU A 13 6.44 5.64 -14.36
C LEU A 13 7.60 5.91 -15.34
N SER A 14 8.37 4.88 -15.70
CA SER A 14 9.41 5.03 -16.70
C SER A 14 8.83 5.51 -18.03
N LEU A 15 9.58 6.31 -18.80
CA LEU A 15 9.12 6.83 -20.09
C LEU A 15 8.68 5.72 -21.06
N GLN A 16 9.25 4.52 -20.94
CA GLN A 16 8.89 3.37 -21.75
C GLN A 16 7.49 2.85 -21.39
N ILE A 17 7.20 2.70 -20.10
CA ILE A 17 5.89 2.28 -19.59
C ILE A 17 4.83 3.34 -19.92
N VAL A 18 5.14 4.61 -19.69
CA VAL A 18 4.23 5.72 -20.00
C VAL A 18 3.86 5.73 -21.48
N ARG A 19 4.84 5.60 -22.37
CA ARG A 19 4.60 5.55 -23.82
C ARG A 19 3.76 4.35 -24.22
N LYS A 20 4.00 3.19 -23.62
CA LYS A 20 3.23 1.96 -23.86
C LYS A 20 1.76 2.16 -23.45
N ILE A 21 1.51 2.56 -22.20
CA ILE A 21 0.15 2.76 -21.66
C ILE A 21 -0.62 3.79 -22.48
N VAL A 22 -0.01 4.93 -22.78
CA VAL A 22 -0.67 5.99 -23.57
C VAL A 22 -0.97 5.52 -25.00
N SER A 23 -0.05 4.78 -25.63
CA SER A 23 -0.26 4.28 -27.00
C SER A 23 -1.33 3.18 -27.04
N GLU A 24 -1.42 2.33 -26.02
CA GLU A 24 -2.45 1.28 -25.91
C GLU A 24 -3.83 1.85 -25.58
N ALA A 25 -3.88 2.90 -24.75
CA ALA A 25 -5.12 3.49 -24.27
C ALA A 25 -5.80 4.44 -25.26
N ASP A 26 -5.06 5.35 -25.92
CA ASP A 26 -5.63 6.31 -26.88
C ASP A 26 -5.40 5.91 -28.35
N GLY A 27 -4.52 4.93 -28.61
CA GLY A 27 -4.04 4.64 -29.95
C GLY A 27 -3.06 5.71 -30.46
N TYR A 28 -2.07 5.30 -31.25
CA TYR A 28 -1.15 6.25 -31.88
C TYR A 28 -1.89 7.06 -32.96
N GLN A 29 -2.29 8.30 -32.64
CA GLN A 29 -2.87 9.23 -33.61
C GLN A 29 -1.98 10.47 -33.77
N PRO A 30 -1.44 10.74 -34.98
CA PRO A 30 -0.59 11.92 -35.22
C PRO A 30 -1.34 13.27 -35.14
N HIS A 31 -2.66 13.25 -34.92
CA HIS A 31 -3.51 14.45 -34.81
C HIS A 31 -4.14 14.62 -33.41
N LEU A 32 -3.71 13.83 -32.42
CA LEU A 32 -4.27 13.87 -31.08
C LEU A 32 -3.78 15.13 -30.34
N ILE A 33 -4.70 16.01 -29.94
CA ILE A 33 -4.38 17.24 -29.17
C ILE A 33 -4.06 16.91 -27.70
N ALA A 34 -4.63 15.82 -27.14
CA ALA A 34 -4.29 15.30 -25.81
C ALA A 34 -4.74 13.83 -25.62
N PRO A 35 -3.89 12.95 -25.05
CA PRO A 35 -4.22 11.56 -24.72
C PRO A 35 -5.09 11.47 -23.46
N LYS A 36 -6.40 11.75 -23.60
CA LYS A 36 -7.33 11.81 -22.46
C LYS A 36 -7.43 10.46 -21.74
N GLN A 37 -7.47 9.35 -22.47
CA GLN A 37 -7.61 8.04 -21.87
C GLN A 37 -6.28 7.54 -21.28
N GLY A 38 -5.16 7.90 -21.91
CA GLY A 38 -3.81 7.63 -21.45
C GLY A 38 -3.52 8.29 -20.12
N TYR A 39 -3.89 9.56 -19.92
CA TYR A 39 -3.75 10.20 -18.60
C TYR A 39 -4.58 9.51 -17.52
N ARG A 40 -5.84 9.15 -17.83
CA ARG A 40 -6.71 8.46 -16.88
C ARG A 40 -6.14 7.10 -16.49
N CYS A 41 -5.66 6.32 -17.47
CA CYS A 41 -5.05 5.02 -17.24
C CYS A 41 -3.74 5.13 -16.45
N LEU A 42 -2.89 6.13 -16.74
CA LEU A 42 -1.67 6.38 -15.97
C LEU A 42 -1.95 6.72 -14.52
N ILE A 43 -2.97 7.54 -14.24
CA ILE A 43 -3.37 7.88 -12.87
C ILE A 43 -3.87 6.64 -12.15
N ASP A 44 -4.75 5.86 -12.79
CA ASP A 44 -5.33 4.65 -12.20
C ASP A 44 -4.27 3.59 -11.89
N GLU A 45 -3.37 3.31 -12.85
CA GLU A 45 -2.22 2.42 -12.65
C GLU A 45 -1.29 2.89 -11.54
N SER A 46 -1.07 4.21 -11.43
CA SER A 46 -0.25 4.77 -10.34
C SER A 46 -0.92 4.59 -8.99
N LEU A 47 -2.23 4.80 -8.89
CA LEU A 47 -3.01 4.59 -7.67
C LEU A 47 -3.02 3.12 -7.27
N ASN A 48 -3.16 2.22 -8.23
CA ASN A 48 -3.15 0.79 -7.98
C ASN A 48 -1.78 0.30 -7.49
N TYR A 49 -0.68 0.86 -8.02
CA TYR A 49 0.67 0.55 -7.55
C TYR A 49 0.86 0.86 -6.05
N PHE A 50 0.22 1.91 -5.53
CA PHE A 50 0.33 2.25 -4.11
C PHE A 50 -0.39 1.27 -3.17
N ARG A 51 -1.32 0.46 -3.68
CA ARG A 51 -2.09 -0.49 -2.87
C ARG A 51 -1.19 -1.45 -2.08
N GLY A 52 -0.29 -2.15 -2.75
CA GLY A 52 0.60 -3.14 -2.11
C GLY A 52 1.50 -2.53 -1.02
N PRO A 53 2.26 -1.45 -1.31
CA PRO A 53 3.05 -0.75 -0.28
C PRO A 53 2.22 -0.20 0.88
N THR A 54 0.98 0.25 0.63
CA THR A 54 0.07 0.73 1.67
C THR A 54 -0.43 -0.40 2.56
N GLU A 55 -0.83 -1.53 1.97
CA GLU A 55 -1.23 -2.74 2.71
C GLU A 55 -0.07 -3.26 3.57
N ALA A 56 1.13 -3.40 3.00
CA ALA A 56 2.32 -3.83 3.73
C ALA A 56 2.67 -2.88 4.90
N SER A 57 2.48 -1.58 4.73
CA SER A 57 2.70 -0.59 5.78
C SER A 57 1.65 -0.70 6.90
N LEU A 58 0.38 -0.94 6.54
CA LEU A 58 -0.71 -1.16 7.49
C LEU A 58 -0.46 -2.42 8.32
N ASP A 59 -0.06 -3.52 7.67
CA ASP A 59 0.25 -4.79 8.32
C ASP A 59 1.40 -4.64 9.32
N ALA A 60 2.46 -3.89 8.95
CA ALA A 60 3.58 -3.62 9.83
C ALA A 60 3.15 -2.84 11.08
N VAL A 61 2.33 -1.79 10.92
CA VAL A 61 1.81 -1.00 12.05
C VAL A 61 0.89 -1.85 12.93
N GLN A 62 0.00 -2.65 12.32
CA GLN A 62 -0.88 -3.55 13.04
C GLN A 62 -0.10 -4.59 13.84
N PHE A 63 0.97 -5.15 13.26
CA PHE A 63 1.86 -6.08 13.94
C PHE A 63 2.51 -5.45 15.17
N VAL A 64 3.08 -4.25 15.04
CA VAL A 64 3.72 -3.54 16.14
C VAL A 64 2.73 -3.25 17.27
N LEU A 65 1.52 -2.79 16.94
CA LEU A 65 0.50 -2.49 17.94
C LEU A 65 0.03 -3.75 18.69
N LYS A 66 -0.20 -4.85 17.97
CA LYS A 66 -0.56 -6.16 18.54
C LYS A 66 0.54 -6.68 19.47
N GLU A 67 1.79 -6.58 19.04
CA GLU A 67 2.95 -7.04 19.82
C GLU A 67 3.15 -6.19 21.08
N LEU A 68 2.93 -4.87 21.00
CA LEU A 68 2.97 -3.97 22.16
C LEU A 68 1.92 -4.39 23.20
N VAL A 69 0.66 -4.58 22.78
CA VAL A 69 -0.41 -5.02 23.70
C VAL A 69 -0.06 -6.35 24.36
N ARG A 70 0.44 -7.32 23.58
CA ARG A 70 0.87 -8.62 24.10
C ARG A 70 1.98 -8.48 25.16
N ARG A 71 2.97 -7.63 24.91
CA ARG A 71 4.06 -7.35 25.88
C ARG A 71 3.55 -6.66 27.13
N SER A 72 2.71 -5.63 27.00
CA SER A 72 2.16 -4.92 28.15
C SER A 72 1.32 -5.82 29.06
N ILE A 73 0.55 -6.76 28.50
CA ILE A 73 -0.18 -7.75 29.30
C ILE A 73 0.79 -8.70 30.02
N ALA A 74 1.86 -9.12 29.36
CA ALA A 74 2.85 -10.03 29.94
C ALA A 74 3.70 -9.39 31.05
N GLU A 75 4.04 -8.11 30.91
CA GLU A 75 4.83 -7.36 31.90
C GLU A 75 4.00 -6.91 33.11
N THR A 76 2.67 -6.84 32.98
CA THR A 76 1.81 -6.40 34.09
C THR A 76 1.39 -7.58 34.97
N GLU A 77 2.13 -7.82 36.06
CA GLU A 77 1.86 -8.92 36.99
C GLU A 77 0.45 -8.87 37.60
N GLU A 78 -0.08 -7.69 37.89
CA GLU A 78 -1.43 -7.50 38.44
C GLU A 78 -2.53 -7.99 37.50
N LEU A 79 -2.34 -7.86 36.19
CA LEU A 79 -3.30 -8.34 35.20
C LEU A 79 -3.36 -9.87 35.19
N ARG A 80 -2.33 -10.58 35.68
CA ARG A 80 -2.30 -12.05 35.76
C ARG A 80 -3.47 -12.63 36.56
N ARG A 81 -3.98 -11.85 37.53
CA ARG A 81 -5.10 -12.24 38.37
C ARG A 81 -6.46 -12.14 37.66
N PHE A 82 -6.54 -11.44 36.53
CA PHE A 82 -7.78 -11.18 35.79
C PHE A 82 -7.72 -11.68 34.34
N PRO A 83 -7.76 -13.01 34.12
CA PRO A 83 -7.68 -13.59 32.77
C PRO A 83 -8.78 -13.11 31.81
N THR A 84 -9.98 -12.81 32.32
CA THR A 84 -11.08 -12.26 31.51
C THR A 84 -10.78 -10.85 31.00
N LEU A 85 -10.12 -10.01 31.81
CA LEU A 85 -9.69 -8.68 31.36
C LEU A 85 -8.59 -8.78 30.31
N GLN A 86 -7.64 -9.71 30.48
CA GLN A 86 -6.62 -9.98 29.46
C GLN A 86 -7.26 -10.38 28.13
N SER A 87 -8.23 -11.30 28.13
CA SER A 87 -8.91 -11.72 26.91
C SER A 87 -9.65 -10.56 26.23
N VAL A 88 -10.22 -9.63 27.01
CA VAL A 88 -10.86 -8.43 26.45
C VAL A 88 -9.83 -7.52 25.78
N PHE A 89 -8.65 -7.30 26.38
CA PHE A 89 -7.58 -6.52 25.74
C PHE A 89 -7.05 -7.18 24.47
N THR A 90 -6.82 -8.49 24.51
CA THR A 90 -6.38 -9.27 23.34
C THR A 90 -7.42 -9.24 22.21
N ALA A 91 -8.71 -9.35 22.55
CA ALA A 91 -9.80 -9.24 21.58
C ALA A 91 -9.92 -7.82 21.01
N ALA A 92 -9.88 -6.79 21.86
CA ALA A 92 -9.97 -5.39 21.44
C ALA A 92 -8.80 -4.95 20.55
N ALA A 93 -7.60 -5.49 20.79
CA ALA A 93 -6.43 -5.26 19.95
C ALA A 93 -6.43 -6.10 18.66
N GLY A 94 -7.47 -6.91 18.41
CA GLY A 94 -7.55 -7.80 17.27
C GLY A 94 -6.45 -8.87 17.25
N VAL A 95 -5.83 -9.15 18.39
CA VAL A 95 -4.78 -10.18 18.54
C VAL A 95 -5.41 -11.58 18.49
N GLY A 96 -6.72 -11.69 18.79
CA GLY A 96 -7.48 -12.94 18.76
C GLY A 96 -7.83 -13.46 17.35
N ASP A 97 -7.86 -12.61 16.33
CA ASP A 97 -8.14 -13.01 14.94
C ASP A 97 -6.82 -13.19 14.18
N GLN A 98 -6.37 -14.43 14.12
CA GLN A 98 -5.19 -14.86 13.34
C GLN A 98 -5.51 -15.25 11.89
N HIS A 99 -6.71 -14.94 11.37
CA HIS A 99 -7.14 -15.46 10.07
C HIS A 99 -7.83 -14.43 9.18
N PHE A 100 -7.07 -13.44 8.71
CA PHE A 100 -7.41 -12.72 7.47
C PHE A 100 -6.14 -12.55 6.64
N GLN A 101 -5.67 -13.67 6.08
CA GLN A 101 -4.94 -13.66 4.82
C GLN A 101 -5.97 -13.90 3.71
N TYR A 102 -6.04 -13.00 2.73
CA TYR A 102 -6.58 -13.26 1.40
C TYR A 102 -5.42 -13.43 0.43
#